data_AF-A0A6L8HC56-F1
#
_entry.id   AF-A0A6L8HC56-F1
#
_cell.length_a   1.000
_cell.length_b   1.000
_cell.length_c   1.000
_cell.angle_alpha   90.00
_cell.angle_beta   90.00
_cell.angle_gamma   90.00
#
_symmetry.space_group_name_H-M   'P 1'
#
loop_
_entity.id
_entity.type
_entity.pdbx_description
1 polymer ?
#
loop_
_entity_poly.entity_id
_entity_poly.type
_entity_poly.pdbx_seq_one_letter_code
_entity_poly.pdbx_strand_id
1 'polypeptide(L)'
;MGNVFQSGAFLQQCFSVHPLSLSFKLFTLPDTIGIFCINCKSRHRLTVGTITRIIGDAEWSEEGAGTKLGTCASRHQEALHVTEVSVDRDIVQFRCRECRVGFQTTVSLFETYQP
;
A
#
# COMPACT_ATOMS: atom_id res chain seq x y z
N MET A 1 -23.12 7.33 -7.23
CA MET A 1 -22.94 7.62 -5.79
C MET A 1 -22.22 6.42 -5.20
N GLY A 2 -20.89 6.46 -5.11
CA GLY A 2 -20.15 5.36 -4.50
C GLY A 2 -20.16 5.51 -2.98
N ASN A 3 -20.41 4.44 -2.25
CA ASN A 3 -20.28 4.45 -0.80
C ASN A 3 -18.80 4.49 -0.43
N VAL A 4 -18.44 5.40 0.49
CA VAL A 4 -17.10 5.51 1.05
C VAL A 4 -17.12 4.87 2.43
N PHE A 5 -16.36 3.81 2.61
CA PHE A 5 -16.23 3.11 3.89
C PHE A 5 -14.88 3.45 4.51
N GLN A 6 -14.89 4.02 5.70
CA GLN A 6 -13.67 4.31 6.45
C GLN A 6 -13.24 3.09 7.27
N SER A 7 -12.92 1.99 6.58
CA SER A 7 -12.53 0.72 7.22
C SER A 7 -11.48 -0.03 6.41
N GLY A 8 -10.42 -0.47 7.09
CA GLY A 8 -9.37 -1.30 6.52
C GLY A 8 -9.80 -2.74 6.23
N ALA A 9 -10.90 -3.20 6.84
CA ALA A 9 -11.38 -4.58 6.71
C ALA A 9 -11.65 -4.95 5.25
N PHE A 10 -12.17 -4.02 4.45
CA PHE A 10 -12.41 -4.24 3.02
C PHE A 10 -11.11 -4.44 2.24
N LEU A 11 -10.06 -3.68 2.55
CA LEU A 11 -8.76 -3.87 1.92
C LEU A 11 -8.14 -5.22 2.32
N GLN A 12 -8.23 -5.58 3.60
CA GLN A 12 -7.74 -6.87 4.08
C GLN A 12 -8.48 -8.04 3.45
N GLN A 13 -9.80 -7.94 3.28
CA GLN A 13 -10.60 -8.93 2.56
C GLN A 13 -10.18 -9.01 1.09
N CYS A 14 -10.01 -7.86 0.43
CA CYS A 14 -9.53 -7.83 -0.96
C CYS A 14 -8.16 -8.48 -1.09
N PHE A 15 -7.23 -8.21 -0.18
CA PHE A 15 -5.91 -8.84 -0.13
C PHE A 15 -5.99 -10.35 0.13
N SER A 16 -6.83 -10.78 1.07
CA SER A 16 -6.98 -12.20 1.42
C SER A 16 -7.54 -13.03 0.27
N VAL A 17 -8.46 -12.46 -0.52
CA VAL A 17 -9.09 -13.16 -1.64
C VAL A 17 -8.34 -12.95 -2.97
N HIS A 18 -7.74 -11.78 -3.17
CA HIS A 18 -7.12 -11.39 -4.45
C HIS A 18 -5.74 -10.73 -4.27
N PRO A 19 -4.77 -11.43 -3.65
CA PRO A 19 -3.47 -10.83 -3.30
C PRO A 19 -2.69 -10.33 -4.53
N LEU A 20 -2.85 -10.99 -5.68
CA LEU A 20 -2.16 -10.64 -6.93
C LEU A 20 -2.91 -9.62 -7.78
N SER A 21 -4.16 -9.29 -7.42
CA SER A 21 -5.03 -8.37 -8.18
C SER A 21 -5.05 -6.96 -7.59
N LEU A 22 -4.24 -6.69 -6.57
CA LEU A 22 -4.08 -5.37 -5.99
C LEU A 22 -2.97 -4.61 -6.70
N SER A 23 -3.36 -3.62 -7.51
CA SER A 23 -2.43 -2.71 -8.16
C SER A 23 -2.20 -1.49 -7.28
N PHE A 24 -0.92 -1.18 -7.06
CA PHE A 24 -0.50 0.03 -6.37
C PHE A 24 -0.68 1.26 -7.28
N LYS A 25 -1.19 2.37 -6.74
CA LYS A 25 -1.26 3.67 -7.40
C LYS A 25 -0.77 4.75 -6.45
N LEU A 26 0.27 5.46 -6.87
CA LEU A 26 0.73 6.62 -6.12
C LEU A 26 -0.17 7.83 -6.43
N PHE A 27 -0.64 8.52 -5.40
CA PHE A 27 -1.35 9.80 -5.56
C PHE A 27 -0.45 10.96 -5.18
N THR A 28 -0.11 11.06 -3.90
CA THR A 28 0.69 12.14 -3.33
C THR A 28 1.44 11.57 -2.14
N LEU A 29 2.74 11.39 -2.26
CA LEU A 29 3.59 11.13 -1.09
C LEU A 29 4.00 12.45 -0.44
N PRO A 30 4.18 12.48 0.88
CA PRO A 30 4.16 11.33 1.79
C PRO A 30 2.79 10.92 2.33
N ASP A 31 1.69 11.59 1.97
CA ASP A 31 0.44 11.52 2.74
C ASP A 31 -0.59 10.48 2.29
N THR A 32 -0.57 10.04 1.02
CA THR A 32 -1.65 9.15 0.51
C THR A 32 -1.21 8.13 -0.53
N ILE A 33 -1.58 6.87 -0.29
CA ILE A 33 -1.40 5.74 -1.19
C ILE A 33 -2.77 5.26 -1.70
N GLY A 34 -2.88 5.04 -3.01
CA GLY A 34 -4.02 4.38 -3.63
C GLY A 34 -3.73 2.91 -3.91
N ILE A 35 -4.71 2.04 -3.69
CA ILE A 35 -4.68 0.63 -4.07
C ILE A 35 -5.96 0.34 -4.87
N PHE A 36 -5.82 -0.28 -6.03
CA PHE A 36 -6.95 -0.66 -6.85
C PHE A 36 -7.02 -2.19 -6.97
N CYS A 37 -8.17 -2.77 -6.62
CA CYS A 37 -8.42 -4.17 -6.88
C CYS A 37 -9.05 -4.33 -8.28
N ILE A 38 -8.33 -4.94 -9.21
CA ILE A 38 -8.87 -5.15 -10.57
C ILE A 38 -10.06 -6.10 -10.60
N ASN A 39 -10.16 -7.04 -9.65
CA ASN A 39 -11.22 -8.04 -9.61
C ASN A 39 -12.51 -7.48 -9.00
N CYS A 40 -12.40 -6.82 -7.84
CA CYS A 40 -13.54 -6.20 -7.16
C CYS A 40 -13.94 -4.84 -7.75
N LYS A 41 -13.06 -4.24 -8.58
CA LYS A 41 -13.16 -2.85 -9.06
C LYS A 41 -13.23 -1.80 -7.94
N SER A 42 -12.90 -2.19 -6.71
CA SER A 42 -12.84 -1.31 -5.54
C SER A 42 -11.55 -0.50 -5.54
N ARG A 43 -11.65 0.75 -5.10
CA ARG A 43 -10.49 1.63 -4.87
C ARG A 43 -10.33 1.80 -3.38
N HIS A 44 -9.13 1.58 -2.88
CA HIS A 44 -8.77 1.83 -1.49
C HIS A 44 -7.78 2.99 -1.47
N ARG A 45 -7.99 3.93 -0.56
CA ARG A 45 -7.12 5.08 -0.31
C ARG A 45 -6.65 4.96 1.13
N LEU A 46 -5.34 5.09 1.30
CA LEU A 46 -4.66 4.93 2.57
C LEU A 46 -3.99 6.26 2.89
N THR A 47 -4.39 6.90 3.98
CA THR A 47 -3.61 7.99 4.55
C THR A 47 -2.45 7.38 5.30
N VAL A 48 -1.25 7.60 4.80
CA VAL A 48 -0.02 7.00 5.33
C VAL A 48 0.60 7.90 6.39
N GLY A 49 1.12 7.27 7.44
CA GLY A 49 1.87 7.92 8.50
C GLY A 49 3.37 7.69 8.30
N THR A 50 3.93 6.82 9.12
CA THR A 50 5.35 6.46 9.07
C THR A 50 5.60 5.50 7.92
N ILE A 51 6.68 5.72 7.16
CA ILE A 51 7.14 4.81 6.12
C ILE A 51 8.52 4.30 6.52
N THR A 52 8.68 2.99 6.59
CA THR A 52 9.96 2.31 6.76
C THR A 52 10.29 1.50 5.51
N ARG A 53 11.58 1.27 5.27
CA ARG A 53 12.07 0.41 4.18
C ARG A 53 13.02 -0.66 4.73
N ILE A 54 13.07 -1.78 4.05
CA ILE A 54 13.96 -2.91 4.31
C ILE A 54 14.54 -3.42 2.99
N ILE A 55 15.83 -3.79 2.98
CA ILE A 55 16.49 -4.39 1.82
C ILE A 55 17.08 -5.72 2.24
N GLY A 56 16.57 -6.83 1.68
CA GLY A 56 16.97 -8.17 2.12
C GLY A 56 16.64 -8.40 3.60
N ASP A 57 17.63 -8.84 4.38
CA ASP A 57 17.56 -9.07 5.83
C ASP A 57 18.04 -7.86 6.67
N ALA A 58 18.14 -6.67 6.06
CA ALA A 58 18.50 -5.46 6.80
C ALA A 58 17.42 -5.05 7.82
N GLU A 59 17.75 -4.12 8.72
CA GLU A 59 16.75 -3.56 9.63
C GLU A 59 15.82 -2.58 8.91
N TRP A 60 14.59 -2.45 9.42
CA TRP A 60 13.65 -1.46 8.93
C TRP A 60 14.15 -0.06 9.25
N SER A 61 14.32 0.79 8.24
CA SER A 61 14.77 2.17 8.40
C SER A 61 13.77 3.16 7.83
N GLU A 62 13.50 4.24 8.56
CA GLU A 62 12.67 5.36 8.08
C GLU A 62 13.43 6.31 7.15
N GLU A 63 14.77 6.31 7.23
CA GLU A 63 15.63 7.26 6.54
C GLU A 63 15.42 7.26 5.02
N GLY A 64 14.82 8.36 4.54
CA GLY A 64 14.49 8.58 3.15
C GLY A 64 13.47 7.59 2.58
N ALA A 65 12.79 6.78 3.41
CA ALA A 65 11.94 5.70 2.96
C ALA A 65 10.76 6.20 2.13
N GLY A 66 10.12 7.30 2.53
CA GLY A 66 9.04 7.94 1.76
C GLY A 66 9.51 8.39 0.36
N THR A 67 10.64 9.10 0.27
CA THR A 67 11.21 9.54 -1.01
C THR A 67 11.62 8.35 -1.90
N LYS A 68 12.18 7.29 -1.30
CA LYS A 68 12.53 6.06 -2.02
C LYS A 68 11.30 5.31 -2.51
N LEU A 69 10.25 5.22 -1.69
CA LEU A 69 8.98 4.62 -2.09
C LEU A 69 8.38 5.40 -3.27
N GLY A 70 8.38 6.73 -3.23
CA GLY A 70 7.88 7.55 -4.33
C GLY A 70 8.66 7.38 -5.61
N THR A 71 10.00 7.39 -5.52
CA THR A 71 10.87 7.14 -6.68
C THR A 71 10.64 5.72 -7.23
N CYS A 72 10.50 4.74 -6.35
CA CYS A 72 10.23 3.35 -6.72
C CYS A 72 8.87 3.20 -7.39
N ALA A 73 7.83 3.84 -6.86
CA ALA A 73 6.49 3.79 -7.42
C ALA A 73 6.40 4.47 -8.78
N SER A 74 7.06 5.62 -8.96
CA SER A 74 7.08 6.32 -10.25
C SER A 74 7.80 5.54 -11.36
N ARG A 75 8.69 4.61 -11.02
CA ARG A 75 9.45 3.81 -12.00
C ARG A 75 8.97 2.37 -12.14
N HIS A 76 8.52 1.77 -11.05
CA HIS A 76 8.23 0.34 -10.94
C HIS A 76 6.83 0.09 -10.37
N GLN A 77 5.86 0.92 -10.71
CA GLN A 77 4.48 0.82 -10.21
C GLN A 77 3.91 -0.59 -10.38
N GLU A 78 4.16 -1.22 -11.53
CA GLU A 78 3.66 -2.56 -11.87
C GLU A 78 4.38 -3.68 -11.11
N ALA A 79 5.61 -3.44 -10.65
CA ALA A 79 6.40 -4.39 -9.88
C ALA A 79 6.25 -4.22 -8.36
N LEU A 80 5.51 -3.19 -7.92
CA LEU A 80 5.11 -2.99 -6.53
C LEU A 80 3.85 -3.77 -6.23
N HIS A 81 3.95 -4.70 -5.29
CA HIS A 81 2.82 -5.49 -4.83
C HIS A 81 2.63 -5.34 -3.33
N VAL A 82 1.37 -5.36 -2.91
CA VAL A 82 1.02 -5.49 -1.50
C VAL A 82 1.41 -6.89 -1.04
N THR A 83 2.19 -6.98 0.03
CA THR A 83 2.62 -8.26 0.61
C THR A 83 1.97 -8.58 1.93
N GLU A 84 1.50 -7.55 2.65
CA GLU A 84 0.77 -7.73 3.89
C GLU A 84 -0.20 -6.55 4.10
N VAL A 85 -1.38 -6.84 4.63
CA VAL A 85 -2.32 -5.86 5.15
C VAL A 85 -2.73 -6.32 6.54
N SER A 86 -2.35 -5.56 7.56
CA SER A 86 -2.74 -5.82 8.95
C SER A 86 -3.54 -4.64 9.48
N VAL A 87 -4.86 -4.77 9.54
CA VAL A 87 -5.75 -3.69 10.05
C VAL A 87 -5.65 -3.53 11.56
N ASP A 88 -5.34 -4.59 12.29
CA ASP A 88 -5.18 -4.57 13.76
C ASP A 88 -3.97 -3.73 14.19
N ARG A 89 -2.91 -3.76 13.37
CA ARG A 89 -1.68 -3.01 13.58
C ARG A 89 -1.62 -1.72 12.75
N ASP A 90 -2.67 -1.44 11.99
CA ASP A 90 -2.73 -0.35 11.02
C ASP A 90 -1.49 -0.29 10.10
N ILE A 91 -0.99 -1.45 9.64
CA ILE A 91 0.17 -1.52 8.75
C ILE A 91 -0.17 -2.12 7.39
N VAL A 92 0.48 -1.58 6.36
CA VAL A 92 0.49 -2.16 5.02
C VAL A 92 1.93 -2.31 4.55
N GLN A 93 2.27 -3.50 4.06
CA GLN A 93 3.57 -3.78 3.49
C GLN A 93 3.48 -3.91 1.98
N PHE A 94 4.50 -3.39 1.32
CA PHE A 94 4.69 -3.45 -0.11
C PHE A 94 6.07 -4.02 -0.40
N ARG A 95 6.20 -4.74 -1.50
CA ARG A 95 7.50 -5.19 -1.99
C ARG A 95 7.63 -4.88 -3.47
N CYS A 96 8.73 -4.24 -3.81
CA CYS A 96 9.12 -4.04 -5.21
C CYS A 96 9.98 -5.21 -5.67
N ARG A 97 9.58 -5.89 -6.74
CA ARG A 97 10.36 -7.00 -7.31
C ARG A 97 11.61 -6.53 -8.04
N GLU A 98 11.55 -5.37 -8.71
CA GLU A 98 12.68 -4.78 -9.43
C GLU A 98 13.76 -4.27 -8.48
N CYS A 99 13.37 -3.45 -7.49
CA CYS A 99 14.31 -2.93 -6.50
C CYS A 99 14.72 -3.96 -5.44
N ARG A 100 13.94 -5.05 -5.29
CA ARG A 100 14.06 -6.03 -4.18
C ARG A 100 14.01 -5.39 -2.79
N VAL A 101 13.28 -4.29 -2.67
CA VAL A 101 13.08 -3.52 -1.43
C VAL A 101 11.68 -3.75 -0.91
N GLY A 102 11.57 -4.02 0.39
CA GLY A 102 10.32 -3.99 1.14
C GLY A 102 10.07 -2.59 1.70
N PHE A 103 8.83 -2.15 1.68
CA PHE A 103 8.37 -0.92 2.30
C PHE A 103 7.23 -1.28 3.23
N GLN A 104 7.22 -0.71 4.42
CA GLN A 104 6.12 -0.82 5.36
C GLN A 104 5.64 0.58 5.67
N THR A 105 4.34 0.74 5.76
CA THR A 105 3.76 2.01 6.18
C THR A 105 2.72 1.77 7.25
N THR A 106 2.71 2.65 8.24
CA THR A 106 1.56 2.77 9.14
C THR A 106 0.48 3.59 8.43
N VAL A 107 -0.78 3.26 8.68
CA VAL A 107 -1.94 3.86 8.03
C VAL A 107 -2.78 4.54 9.09
N SER A 108 -2.95 5.85 8.98
CA SER A 108 -3.79 6.60 9.90
C SER A 108 -5.27 6.56 9.51
N LEU A 109 -5.57 6.33 8.24
CA LEU A 109 -6.94 6.22 7.75
C LEU A 109 -7.03 5.29 6.54
N PHE A 110 -7.97 4.34 6.60
CA PHE A 110 -8.36 3.51 5.48
C PHE A 110 -9.68 4.02 4.91
N GLU A 111 -9.72 4.33 3.62
CA GLU A 111 -10.93 4.70 2.89
C GLU A 111 -11.14 3.72 1.73
N THR A 112 -12.32 3.14 1.60
CA THR A 112 -12.68 2.24 0.51
C THR A 112 -13.84 2.81 -0.28
N TYR A 113 -13.64 2.98 -1.57
CA TYR A 113 -14.65 3.40 -2.55
C TYR A 113 -15.07 2.17 -3.33
N GLN A 114 -16.29 1.71 -3.07
CA GLN A 114 -16.91 0.65 -3.86
C GLN A 114 -17.62 1.26 -5.09
N PRO A 115 -17.61 0.56 -6.24
CA PRO A 115 -18.32 0.97 -7.44
C PRO A 115 -19.84 0.96 -7.26
#